data_AF-A0A9C7Z705-F1
#
_entry.id   AF-A0A9C7Z705-F1
#
_cell.length_a   1.000
_cell.length_b   1.000
_cell.length_c   1.000
_cell.angle_alpha   90.00
_cell.angle_beta   90.00
_cell.angle_gamma   90.00
#
_symmetry.space_group_name_H-M   'P 1'
#
loop_
_entity.id
_entity.type
_entity.pdbx_description
1 polymer ?
#
loop_
_entity_poly.entity_id
_entity_poly.type
_entity_poly.pdbx_seq_one_letter_code
_entity_poly.pdbx_strand_id
1 'polypeptide(L)'
;MASVGGQALIEGVMMQNGDRVAVAVRRTNDGQIVVRDLPTSKRLRKLGEIPFVRGLFRLYDMLSLGIRALNMSARIAFPDQEEEMTSGWGLVTFALAIIIAIGAFVVLPLYIVNSIPSLRTGSSIPFNLVEGAIRITFFLVYIIAISRMKDIHRVFQYHGAEHKTVYTYEAGEELTVENARKYTTLHPRCGTAFLMIVLVISILVFSLAGNPVLWLKIL
;
A
#
# COMPACT_ATOMS: atom_id res chain seq x y z
N MET A 1 15.05 -1.30 21.62
CA MET A 1 15.43 -1.76 20.27
C MET A 1 14.84 -0.79 19.26
N ALA A 2 15.58 -0.44 18.20
CA ALA A 2 15.03 0.37 17.12
C ALA A 2 13.94 -0.44 16.38
N SER A 3 12.83 0.21 16.06
CA SER A 3 11.72 -0.40 15.33
C SER A 3 12.18 -0.75 13.91
N VAL A 4 12.30 -2.04 13.60
CA VAL A 4 12.47 -2.53 12.23
C VAL A 4 11.10 -2.58 11.56
N GLY A 5 11.08 -2.26 10.27
CA GLY A 5 9.91 -2.43 9.41
C GLY A 5 10.34 -2.73 7.99
N GLY A 6 9.39 -2.97 7.11
CA GLY A 6 9.68 -3.24 5.72
C GLY A 6 8.53 -2.94 4.78
N GLN A 7 8.76 -3.27 3.51
CA GLN A 7 7.78 -3.19 2.44
C GLN A 7 7.98 -4.38 1.49
N ALA A 8 6.88 -4.99 1.06
CA ALA A 8 6.93 -5.96 -0.03
C ALA A 8 7.27 -5.26 -1.35
N LEU A 9 8.12 -5.89 -2.15
CA LEU A 9 8.55 -5.42 -3.46
C LEU A 9 8.22 -6.46 -4.53
N ILE A 10 8.48 -6.11 -5.79
CA ILE A 10 8.40 -7.05 -6.91
C ILE A 10 9.54 -8.06 -6.75
N GLU A 11 9.19 -9.33 -6.60
CA GLU A 11 10.14 -10.42 -6.33
C GLU A 11 11.07 -10.20 -5.12
N GLY A 12 10.66 -9.42 -4.10
CA GLY A 12 11.56 -9.13 -2.99
C GLY A 12 10.95 -8.38 -1.82
N VAL A 13 11.82 -7.95 -0.91
CA VAL A 13 11.46 -7.16 0.28
C VAL A 13 12.44 -6.01 0.47
N MET A 14 11.92 -4.89 0.98
CA MET A 14 12.70 -3.81 1.55
C MET A 14 12.65 -3.92 3.07
N MET A 15 13.79 -3.82 3.74
CA MET A 15 13.88 -3.74 5.20
C MET A 15 14.49 -2.41 5.60
N GLN A 16 13.96 -1.78 6.65
CA GLN A 16 14.42 -0.51 7.18
C GLN A 16 14.64 -0.60 8.69
N ASN A 17 15.79 -0.09 9.13
CA ASN A 17 16.09 0.15 10.53
C ASN A 17 16.72 1.55 10.69
N GLY A 18 15.92 2.50 11.16
CA GLY A 18 16.32 3.91 11.23
C GLY A 18 16.67 4.47 9.83
N ASP A 19 17.90 4.97 9.69
CA ASP A 19 18.44 5.54 8.43
C ASP A 19 19.03 4.46 7.48
N ARG A 20 19.03 3.18 7.86
CA ARG A 20 19.54 2.08 7.03
C ARG A 20 18.40 1.37 6.34
N VAL A 21 18.48 1.26 5.02
CA VAL A 21 17.50 0.57 4.19
C VAL A 21 18.23 -0.36 3.24
N ALA A 22 17.80 -1.60 3.18
CA ALA A 22 18.29 -2.59 2.23
C ALA A 22 17.12 -3.21 1.48
N VAL A 23 17.34 -3.52 0.21
CA VAL A 23 16.42 -4.29 -0.62
C VAL A 23 17.05 -5.63 -0.95
N ALA A 24 16.27 -6.70 -0.84
CA ALA A 24 16.66 -8.05 -1.23
C ALA A 24 15.65 -8.56 -2.26
N VAL A 25 16.11 -8.82 -3.48
CA VAL A 25 15.25 -9.12 -4.63
C VAL A 25 15.77 -10.35 -5.35
N ARG A 26 14.85 -11.26 -5.66
CA ARG A 26 15.11 -12.47 -6.44
C ARG A 26 15.02 -12.15 -7.93
N ARG A 27 16.09 -12.39 -8.67
CA ARG A 27 16.08 -12.27 -10.13
C ARG A 27 15.30 -13.43 -10.75
N THR A 28 14.48 -13.14 -11.75
CA THR A 28 13.54 -14.13 -12.30
C THR A 28 14.18 -15.13 -13.26
N ASN A 29 15.30 -14.78 -13.91
CA ASN A 29 15.98 -15.63 -14.89
C ASN A 29 16.85 -16.73 -14.26
N ASP A 30 17.58 -16.44 -13.18
CA ASP A 30 18.55 -17.34 -12.53
C ASP A 30 18.19 -17.68 -11.07
N GLY A 31 17.20 -17.00 -10.49
CA GLY A 31 16.78 -17.17 -9.11
C GLY A 31 17.74 -16.57 -8.06
N GLN A 32 18.79 -15.86 -8.47
CA GLN A 32 19.76 -15.25 -7.57
C GLN A 32 19.11 -14.15 -6.72
N ILE A 33 19.40 -14.14 -5.42
CA ILE A 33 19.00 -13.05 -4.53
C ILE A 33 20.08 -11.97 -4.57
N VAL A 34 19.71 -10.78 -5.02
CA VAL A 34 20.57 -9.60 -5.04
C VAL A 34 20.17 -8.69 -3.89
N VAL A 35 21.14 -8.33 -3.06
CA VAL A 35 20.96 -7.39 -1.95
C VAL A 35 21.64 -6.07 -2.29
N ARG A 36 20.94 -4.95 -2.11
CA ARG A 36 21.45 -3.61 -2.33
C ARG A 36 21.02 -2.67 -1.20
N ASP A 37 21.92 -1.81 -0.77
CA ASP A 37 21.55 -0.70 0.09
C ASP A 37 20.80 0.37 -0.72
N LEU A 38 19.75 0.92 -0.13
CA LEU A 38 18.97 2.01 -0.71
C LEU A 38 19.17 3.29 0.14
N PRO A 39 19.89 4.30 -0.36
CA PRO A 39 20.19 5.48 0.44
C PRO A 39 18.91 6.26 0.77
N THR A 40 18.70 6.52 2.07
CA THR A 40 17.64 7.40 2.56
C THR A 40 17.98 8.85 2.27
N SER A 41 17.03 9.61 1.72
CA SER A 41 17.17 11.06 1.61
C SER A 41 16.89 11.69 2.97
N LYS A 42 17.79 12.55 3.46
CA LYS A 42 17.58 13.33 4.70
C LYS A 42 17.00 14.72 4.43
N ARG A 43 16.65 15.02 3.17
CA ARG A 43 16.36 16.37 2.67
C ARG A 43 15.19 17.04 3.40
N LEU A 44 14.17 16.27 3.77
CA LEU A 44 12.95 16.79 4.43
C LEU A 44 12.87 16.41 5.92
N ARG A 45 13.92 15.79 6.48
CA ARG A 45 13.89 15.29 7.86
C ARG A 45 13.62 16.39 8.88
N LYS A 46 14.22 17.58 8.70
CA LYS A 46 14.00 18.76 9.55
C LYS A 46 12.57 19.30 9.45
N LEU A 47 11.95 19.23 8.26
CA LEU A 47 10.56 19.64 8.05
C LEU A 47 9.59 18.61 8.65
N GLY A 48 10.00 17.33 8.69
CA GLY A 48 9.32 16.24 9.39
C GLY A 48 9.39 16.29 10.93
N GLU A 49 9.92 17.35 11.51
CA GLU A 49 9.93 17.59 12.97
C GLU A 49 8.93 18.68 13.38
N ILE A 50 8.44 19.49 12.43
CA ILE A 50 7.49 20.59 12.70
C ILE A 50 6.11 19.99 13.05
N PRO A 51 5.51 20.34 14.20
CA PRO A 51 4.17 19.88 14.55
C PRO A 51 3.13 20.27 13.47
N PHE A 52 2.03 19.54 13.38
CA PHE A 52 0.97 19.65 12.35
C PHE A 52 1.37 19.24 10.92
N VAL A 53 2.52 19.65 10.40
CA VAL A 53 2.96 19.31 9.03
C VAL A 53 3.90 18.10 8.96
N ARG A 54 4.42 17.65 10.10
CA ARG A 54 5.30 16.47 10.23
C ARG A 54 4.79 15.25 9.47
N GLY A 55 3.49 14.96 9.56
CA GLY A 55 2.89 13.78 8.93
C GLY A 55 3.04 13.81 7.41
N LEU A 56 2.82 14.97 6.78
CA LEU A 56 2.93 15.16 5.35
C LEU A 56 4.35 14.92 4.83
N PHE A 57 5.36 15.50 5.49
CA PHE A 57 6.75 15.32 5.10
C PHE A 57 7.23 13.87 5.29
N ARG A 58 6.84 13.23 6.41
CA ARG A 58 7.16 11.82 6.64
C ARG A 58 6.49 10.90 5.62
N LEU A 59 5.23 11.16 5.29
CA LEU A 59 4.52 10.41 4.26
C LEU A 59 5.20 10.56 2.91
N TYR A 60 5.58 11.78 2.53
CA TYR A 60 6.32 12.02 1.29
C TYR A 60 7.64 11.24 1.25
N ASP A 61 8.45 11.30 2.32
CA ASP A 61 9.73 10.61 2.38
C ASP A 61 9.54 9.08 2.25
N MET A 62 8.54 8.52 2.95
CA MET A 62 8.22 7.08 2.89
C MET A 62 7.71 6.67 1.51
N LEU A 63 6.80 7.44 0.90
CA LEU A 63 6.30 7.18 -0.45
C LEU A 63 7.43 7.26 -1.49
N SER A 64 8.27 8.30 -1.41
CA SER A 64 9.42 8.48 -2.30
C SER A 64 10.43 7.33 -2.15
N LEU A 65 10.70 6.88 -0.93
CA LEU A 65 11.53 5.70 -0.69
C LEU A 65 10.90 4.43 -1.25
N GLY A 66 9.62 4.19 -1.00
CA GLY A 66 8.87 3.04 -1.49
C GLY A 66 8.84 2.95 -3.02
N ILE A 67 8.61 4.06 -3.71
CA ILE A 67 8.64 4.12 -5.18
C ILE A 67 10.05 3.80 -5.71
N ARG A 68 11.10 4.37 -5.09
CA ARG A 68 12.49 4.05 -5.47
C ARG A 68 12.83 2.58 -5.25
N ALA A 69 12.36 1.99 -4.16
CA ALA A 69 12.53 0.58 -3.86
C ALA A 69 11.81 -0.32 -4.86
N LEU A 70 10.56 0.01 -5.22
CA LEU A 70 9.78 -0.72 -6.22
C LEU A 70 10.46 -0.68 -7.59
N ASN A 71 10.87 0.51 -8.05
CA ASN A 71 11.58 0.67 -9.32
C ASN A 71 12.92 -0.07 -9.34
N MET A 72 13.65 -0.05 -8.23
CA MET A 72 14.89 -0.84 -8.10
C MET A 72 14.60 -2.34 -8.13
N SER A 73 13.55 -2.81 -7.45
CA SER A 73 13.20 -4.23 -7.45
C SER A 73 12.78 -4.73 -8.83
N ALA A 74 12.01 -3.94 -9.58
CA ALA A 74 11.60 -4.31 -10.93
C ALA A 74 12.81 -4.47 -11.87
N ARG A 75 13.75 -3.52 -11.83
CA ARG A 75 15.00 -3.61 -12.60
C ARG A 75 15.84 -4.84 -12.24
N ILE A 76 15.95 -5.16 -10.95
CA ILE A 76 16.72 -6.32 -10.50
C ILE A 76 15.99 -7.63 -10.85
N ALA A 77 14.66 -7.67 -10.72
CA ALA A 77 13.85 -8.85 -10.97
C ALA A 77 13.80 -9.21 -12.46
N PHE A 78 13.74 -8.19 -13.33
CA PHE A 78 13.57 -8.31 -14.77
C PHE A 78 14.66 -7.50 -15.53
N PRO A 79 15.93 -7.94 -15.49
CA PRO A 79 17.03 -7.20 -16.12
C PRO A 79 16.86 -7.06 -17.64
N ASP A 80 16.23 -8.04 -18.29
CA ASP A 80 16.03 -8.04 -19.75
C ASP A 80 14.90 -7.09 -20.21
N GLN A 81 14.13 -6.50 -19.28
CA GLN A 81 13.02 -5.56 -19.56
C GLN A 81 13.37 -4.11 -19.17
N GLU A 82 14.64 -3.82 -18.85
CA GLU A 82 15.05 -2.50 -18.37
C GLU A 82 14.81 -1.39 -19.41
N GLU A 83 14.99 -1.68 -20.70
CA GLU A 83 14.75 -0.71 -21.79
C GLU A 83 13.27 -0.30 -21.90
N GLU A 84 12.33 -1.24 -21.78
CA GLU A 84 10.88 -0.95 -21.84
C GLU A 84 10.42 -0.06 -20.68
N MET A 85 11.03 -0.24 -19.49
CA MET A 85 10.72 0.50 -18.27
C MET A 85 11.20 1.97 -18.28
N THR A 86 12.16 2.31 -19.14
CA THR A 86 12.72 3.69 -19.24
C THR A 86 12.00 4.56 -20.27
N SER A 87 11.03 4.01 -21.00
CA SER A 87 10.29 4.72 -22.03
C SER A 87 9.40 5.84 -21.45
N GLY A 88 9.18 6.90 -22.23
CA GLY A 88 8.30 8.03 -21.86
C GLY A 88 6.83 7.66 -21.60
N TRP A 89 6.43 6.43 -21.93
CA TRP A 89 5.10 5.89 -21.66
C TRP A 89 4.84 5.66 -20.16
N GLY A 90 5.86 5.59 -19.31
CA GLY A 90 5.71 5.38 -17.88
C GLY A 90 4.84 6.44 -17.19
N LEU A 91 4.90 7.70 -17.62
CA LEU A 91 4.02 8.76 -17.09
C LEU A 91 2.58 8.59 -17.57
N VAL A 92 2.38 8.14 -18.81
CA VAL A 92 1.05 7.91 -19.39
C VAL A 92 0.36 6.73 -18.70
N THR A 93 1.08 5.61 -18.52
CA THR A 93 0.54 4.42 -17.83
C THR A 93 0.26 4.73 -16.37
N PHE A 94 1.12 5.50 -15.70
CA PHE A 94 0.87 5.97 -14.33
C PHE A 94 -0.37 6.86 -14.25
N ALA A 95 -0.49 7.86 -15.12
CA ALA A 95 -1.66 8.75 -15.16
C ALA A 95 -2.95 7.96 -15.45
N LEU A 96 -2.91 7.02 -16.40
CA LEU A 96 -4.04 6.15 -16.70
C LEU A 96 -4.42 5.28 -15.50
N ALA A 97 -3.44 4.70 -14.79
CA ALA A 97 -3.69 3.92 -13.59
C ALA A 97 -4.38 4.75 -12.49
N ILE A 98 -3.97 6.01 -12.30
CA ILE A 98 -4.63 6.94 -11.37
C ILE A 98 -6.07 7.22 -11.79
N ILE A 99 -6.32 7.49 -13.08
CA ILE A 99 -7.67 7.73 -13.60
C ILE A 99 -8.57 6.51 -13.38
N ILE A 100 -8.06 5.31 -13.70
CA ILE A 100 -8.79 4.05 -13.47
C ILE A 100 -9.07 3.85 -11.99
N ALA A 101 -8.10 4.14 -11.11
CA ALA A 101 -8.28 4.02 -9.67
C ALA A 101 -9.35 4.98 -9.14
N ILE A 102 -9.31 6.26 -9.54
CA ILE A 102 -10.34 7.25 -9.15
C ILE A 102 -11.72 6.82 -9.69
N GLY A 103 -11.78 6.40 -10.96
CA GLY A 103 -13.00 5.91 -11.58
C GLY A 103 -13.59 4.72 -10.83
N ALA A 104 -12.77 3.71 -10.52
CA ALA A 104 -13.20 2.47 -9.89
C ALA A 104 -13.54 2.62 -8.40
N PHE A 105 -12.76 3.39 -7.63
CA PHE A 105 -12.91 3.43 -6.16
C PHE A 105 -13.63 4.65 -5.62
N VAL A 106 -13.74 5.73 -6.40
CA VAL A 106 -14.44 6.96 -5.98
C VAL A 106 -15.72 7.11 -6.77
N VAL A 107 -15.63 7.18 -8.10
CA VAL A 107 -16.78 7.52 -8.97
C VAL A 107 -17.79 6.37 -9.04
N LEU A 108 -17.34 5.13 -9.27
CA LEU A 108 -18.22 4.00 -9.47
C LEU A 108 -19.09 3.67 -8.23
N PRO A 109 -18.56 3.60 -6.99
CA PRO A 109 -19.39 3.36 -5.80
C PRO A 109 -20.42 4.47 -5.58
N LEU A 110 -20.04 5.74 -5.82
CA LEU A 110 -20.96 6.88 -5.75
C LEU A 110 -22.08 6.75 -6.78
N TYR A 111 -21.75 6.39 -8.01
CA TYR A 111 -22.73 6.20 -9.09
C TYR A 111 -23.73 5.08 -8.76
N ILE A 112 -23.24 3.93 -8.26
CA ILE A 112 -24.09 2.78 -7.89
C ILE A 112 -25.11 3.19 -6.83
N VAL A 113 -24.66 3.83 -5.75
CA VAL A 113 -25.54 4.25 -4.64
C VAL A 113 -26.57 5.26 -5.11
N ASN A 114 -26.15 6.25 -5.90
CA ASN A 114 -27.06 7.27 -6.43
C ASN A 114 -28.07 6.71 -7.42
N SER A 115 -27.77 5.60 -8.09
CA SER A 115 -28.68 4.97 -9.06
C SER A 115 -29.85 4.23 -8.41
N ILE A 116 -29.85 4.04 -7.09
CA ILE A 116 -30.91 3.34 -6.36
C ILE A 116 -31.93 4.36 -5.80
N PRO A 117 -33.13 4.50 -6.40
CA PRO A 117 -34.06 5.57 -6.03
C PRO A 117 -34.62 5.43 -4.60
N SER A 118 -34.76 4.21 -4.10
CA SER A 118 -35.26 3.90 -2.76
C SER A 118 -34.34 4.35 -1.62
N LEU A 119 -33.07 4.66 -1.92
CA LEU A 119 -32.12 5.20 -0.95
C LEU A 119 -32.13 6.73 -0.89
N ARG A 120 -32.79 7.40 -1.86
CA ARG A 120 -32.85 8.87 -1.94
C ARG A 120 -33.88 9.49 -0.97
N THR A 121 -34.71 8.68 -0.31
CA THR A 121 -35.81 9.13 0.54
C THR A 121 -35.39 9.32 2.00
N GLY A 122 -34.93 10.54 2.34
CA GLY A 122 -35.29 11.22 3.58
C GLY A 122 -34.34 11.18 4.79
N SER A 123 -33.39 10.25 4.88
CA SER A 123 -32.44 10.21 6.02
C SER A 123 -31.00 9.98 5.57
N SER A 124 -30.10 10.89 5.97
CA SER A 124 -28.69 10.88 5.57
C SER A 124 -27.92 9.68 6.13
N ILE A 125 -28.35 9.15 7.28
CA ILE A 125 -27.64 8.06 7.97
C ILE A 125 -27.77 6.72 7.22
N PRO A 126 -28.97 6.19 6.90
CA PRO A 126 -29.09 4.95 6.13
C PRO A 126 -28.43 5.02 4.75
N PHE A 127 -28.52 6.17 4.07
CA PHE A 127 -27.85 6.39 2.80
C PHE A 127 -26.32 6.24 2.92
N ASN A 128 -25.72 6.94 3.90
CA ASN A 128 -24.27 6.90 4.11
C ASN A 128 -23.78 5.53 4.60
N LEU A 129 -24.57 4.79 5.38
CA LEU A 129 -24.25 3.42 5.81
C LEU A 129 -24.27 2.45 4.62
N VAL A 130 -25.28 2.53 3.76
CA VAL A 130 -25.35 1.71 2.54
C VAL A 130 -24.22 2.07 1.56
N GLU A 131 -23.92 3.36 1.41
CA GLU A 131 -22.77 3.84 0.64
C GLU A 131 -21.46 3.23 1.17
N GLY A 132 -21.24 3.28 2.48
CA GLY A 132 -20.08 2.69 3.13
C GLY A 132 -19.98 1.17 2.95
N ALA A 133 -21.10 0.46 3.10
CA ALA A 133 -21.16 -0.98 2.90
C ALA A 133 -20.83 -1.39 1.45
N ILE A 134 -21.31 -0.61 0.47
CA ILE A 134 -20.98 -0.82 -0.95
C ILE A 134 -19.49 -0.57 -1.19
N ARG A 135 -18.90 0.50 -0.63
CA ARG A 135 -17.46 0.76 -0.76
C ARG A 135 -16.61 -0.36 -0.15
N ILE A 136 -16.94 -0.84 1.06
CA ILE A 136 -16.24 -1.97 1.69
C ILE A 136 -16.36 -3.23 0.84
N THR A 137 -17.58 -3.56 0.39
CA THR A 137 -17.82 -4.74 -0.46
C THR A 137 -17.01 -4.66 -1.74
N PHE A 138 -17.04 -3.51 -2.43
CA PHE A 138 -16.29 -3.30 -3.66
C PHE A 138 -14.78 -3.41 -3.43
N PHE A 139 -14.27 -2.82 -2.35
CA PHE A 139 -12.86 -2.92 -1.97
C PHE A 139 -12.44 -4.36 -1.70
N LEU A 140 -13.22 -5.14 -0.94
CA LEU A 140 -12.93 -6.55 -0.66
C LEU A 140 -12.97 -7.41 -1.92
N VAL A 141 -13.99 -7.23 -2.77
CA VAL A 141 -14.10 -7.93 -4.07
C VAL A 141 -12.89 -7.62 -4.93
N TYR A 142 -12.47 -6.36 -4.99
CA TYR A 142 -11.27 -5.96 -5.73
C TYR A 142 -10.01 -6.67 -5.21
N ILE A 143 -9.75 -6.65 -3.89
CA ILE A 143 -8.59 -7.32 -3.30
C ILE A 143 -8.60 -8.82 -3.65
N ILE A 144 -9.75 -9.48 -3.52
CA ILE A 144 -9.92 -10.90 -3.88
C ILE A 144 -9.71 -11.15 -5.38
N ALA A 145 -10.10 -10.22 -6.24
CA ALA A 145 -9.90 -10.33 -7.68
C ALA A 145 -8.41 -10.23 -8.03
N ILE A 146 -7.73 -9.18 -7.56
CA ILE A 146 -6.31 -8.99 -7.85
C ILE A 146 -5.43 -10.03 -7.16
N SER A 147 -5.83 -10.57 -6.01
CA SER A 147 -5.06 -11.60 -5.29
C SER A 147 -4.95 -12.91 -6.07
N ARG A 148 -5.77 -13.11 -7.10
CA ARG A 148 -5.69 -14.27 -8.02
C ARG A 148 -4.74 -14.04 -9.19
N MET A 149 -4.28 -12.81 -9.41
CA MET A 149 -3.24 -12.53 -10.38
C MET A 149 -1.90 -13.04 -9.83
N LYS A 150 -1.15 -13.80 -10.65
CA LYS A 150 0.09 -14.46 -10.23
C LYS A 150 1.09 -13.47 -9.62
N ASP A 151 1.28 -12.31 -10.25
CA ASP A 151 2.26 -11.31 -9.82
C ASP A 151 1.86 -10.66 -8.48
N ILE A 152 0.58 -10.36 -8.29
CA ILE A 152 0.08 -9.78 -7.04
C ILE A 152 0.11 -10.81 -5.91
N HIS A 153 -0.30 -12.05 -6.19
CA HIS A 153 -0.21 -13.14 -5.23
C HIS A 153 1.23 -13.34 -4.74
N ARG A 154 2.19 -13.21 -5.66
CA ARG A 154 3.62 -13.30 -5.37
C ARG A 154 4.10 -12.16 -4.48
N VAL A 155 3.67 -10.92 -4.73
CA VAL A 155 3.94 -9.78 -3.83
C VAL A 155 3.38 -10.04 -2.43
N PHE A 156 2.20 -10.62 -2.30
CA PHE A 156 1.64 -10.98 -0.98
C PHE A 156 2.45 -12.05 -0.25
N GLN A 157 3.08 -13.00 -0.96
CA GLN A 157 4.01 -13.95 -0.36
C GLN A 157 5.23 -13.23 0.24
N TYR A 158 5.82 -12.28 -0.49
CA TYR A 158 6.93 -11.48 0.01
C TYR A 158 6.51 -10.57 1.18
N HIS A 159 5.29 -10.06 1.17
CA HIS A 159 4.74 -9.31 2.31
C HIS A 159 4.64 -10.17 3.58
N GLY A 160 4.11 -11.40 3.45
CA GLY A 160 4.09 -12.34 4.56
C GLY A 160 5.49 -12.71 5.05
N ALA A 161 6.47 -12.83 4.14
CA ALA A 161 7.85 -13.08 4.49
C ALA A 161 8.49 -11.89 5.23
N GLU A 162 8.18 -10.66 4.85
CA GLU A 162 8.62 -9.44 5.55
C GLU A 162 8.12 -9.45 7.00
N HIS A 163 6.82 -9.65 7.23
CA HIS A 163 6.27 -9.73 8.59
C HIS A 163 6.92 -10.82 9.44
N LYS A 164 7.12 -12.02 8.89
CA LYS A 164 7.79 -13.12 9.60
C LYS A 164 9.23 -12.78 9.95
N THR A 165 9.94 -12.09 9.05
CA THR A 165 11.33 -11.65 9.27
C THR A 165 11.39 -10.59 10.37
N VAL A 166 10.48 -9.61 10.36
CA VAL A 166 10.36 -8.60 11.42
C VAL A 166 10.12 -9.28 12.77
N TYR A 167 9.15 -10.20 12.86
CA TYR A 167 8.88 -10.91 14.10
C TYR A 167 10.07 -11.70 14.63
N THR A 168 10.79 -12.40 13.75
CA THR A 168 11.99 -13.16 14.10
C THR A 168 13.05 -12.24 14.70
N TYR A 169 13.28 -11.08 14.07
CA TYR A 169 14.20 -10.08 14.56
C TYR A 169 13.78 -9.52 15.93
N GLU A 170 12.50 -9.20 16.10
CA GLU A 170 11.96 -8.64 17.34
C GLU A 170 11.97 -9.62 18.51
N ALA A 171 11.85 -10.92 18.22
CA ALA A 171 12.02 -11.98 19.20
C ALA A 171 13.49 -12.24 19.57
N GLY A 172 14.45 -11.61 18.88
CA GLY A 172 15.87 -11.84 19.10
C GLY A 172 16.35 -13.22 18.62
N GLU A 173 15.57 -13.91 17.78
CA GLU A 173 15.97 -15.17 17.16
C GLU A 173 16.92 -14.91 15.97
N GLU A 174 17.73 -15.92 15.65
CA GLU A 174 18.56 -15.88 14.45
C GLU A 174 17.69 -15.81 13.19
N LEU A 175 18.08 -14.96 12.22
CA LEU A 175 17.34 -14.74 10.97
C LEU A 175 17.51 -15.90 9.99
N THR A 176 16.95 -17.05 10.35
CA THR A 176 16.90 -18.27 9.53
C THR A 176 15.49 -18.51 9.01
N VAL A 177 15.37 -19.32 7.95
CA VAL A 177 14.06 -19.68 7.38
C VAL A 177 13.24 -20.50 8.40
N GLU A 178 13.91 -21.35 9.17
CA GLU A 178 13.32 -22.19 10.21
C GLU A 178 12.67 -21.36 11.31
N ASN A 179 13.36 -20.31 11.78
CA ASN A 179 12.82 -19.42 12.81
C ASN A 179 11.68 -18.55 12.27
N ALA A 180 11.85 -17.97 11.07
CA ALA A 180 10.82 -17.14 10.44
C ALA A 180 9.51 -17.88 10.16
N ARG A 181 9.56 -19.18 9.84
CA ARG A 181 8.37 -19.98 9.54
C ARG A 181 7.40 -20.07 10.72
N LYS A 182 7.89 -20.01 11.97
CA LYS A 182 7.08 -20.09 13.20
C LYS A 182 6.13 -18.90 13.36
N TYR A 183 6.52 -17.75 12.84
CA TYR A 183 5.78 -16.50 13.03
C TYR A 183 4.59 -16.34 12.07
N THR A 184 3.61 -15.57 12.51
CA THR A 184 2.41 -15.24 11.72
C THR A 184 2.73 -14.24 10.62
N THR A 185 1.91 -14.24 9.57
CA THR A 185 1.93 -13.19 8.54
C THR A 185 1.08 -11.98 8.93
N LEU A 186 0.43 -11.96 10.10
CA LEU A 186 -0.38 -10.84 10.57
C LEU A 186 0.43 -9.97 11.52
N HIS A 187 0.79 -8.76 11.08
CA HIS A 187 1.61 -7.85 11.87
C HIS A 187 0.81 -6.58 12.24
N PRO A 188 0.82 -6.13 13.52
CA PRO A 188 -0.04 -5.04 14.00
C PRO A 188 0.30 -3.68 13.39
N ARG A 189 1.52 -3.51 12.86
CA ARG A 189 1.95 -2.28 12.17
C ARG A 189 1.79 -2.36 10.65
N CYS A 190 1.09 -3.39 10.14
CA CYS A 190 0.86 -3.53 8.70
C CYS A 190 -0.10 -2.46 8.18
N GLY A 191 0.24 -1.87 7.03
CA GLY A 191 -0.58 -0.86 6.36
C GLY A 191 -1.97 -1.34 5.93
N THR A 192 -2.19 -2.65 5.77
CA THR A 192 -3.53 -3.19 5.46
C THR A 192 -4.52 -2.94 6.60
N ALA A 193 -4.07 -3.06 7.85
CA ALA A 193 -4.88 -2.71 9.01
C ALA A 193 -5.16 -1.20 9.05
N PHE A 194 -4.16 -0.38 8.73
CA PHE A 194 -4.34 1.08 8.64
C PHE A 194 -5.37 1.47 7.57
N LEU A 195 -5.30 0.91 6.35
CA LEU A 195 -6.26 1.18 5.28
C LEU A 195 -7.69 0.80 5.69
N MET A 196 -7.86 -0.36 6.35
CA MET A 196 -9.16 -0.77 6.87
C MET A 196 -9.69 0.16 7.96
N ILE A 197 -8.83 0.61 8.89
CA ILE A 197 -9.19 1.57 9.93
C ILE A 197 -9.62 2.90 9.30
N VAL A 198 -8.83 3.44 8.37
CA VAL A 198 -9.15 4.70 7.68
C VAL A 198 -10.47 4.58 6.93
N LEU A 199 -10.70 3.48 6.21
CA LEU A 199 -11.96 3.25 5.48
C LEU A 199 -13.16 3.22 6.43
N VAL A 200 -13.09 2.44 7.51
CA VAL A 200 -14.19 2.31 8.48
C VAL A 200 -14.46 3.63 9.21
N ILE A 201 -13.41 4.31 9.69
CA ILE A 201 -13.54 5.61 10.35
C ILE A 201 -14.13 6.63 9.38
N SER A 202 -13.68 6.64 8.12
CA SER A 202 -14.23 7.56 7.11
C SER A 202 -15.73 7.33 6.92
N ILE A 203 -16.16 6.08 6.81
CA ILE A 203 -17.59 5.73 6.69
C ILE A 203 -18.37 6.22 7.92
N LEU A 204 -17.87 6.00 9.13
CA LEU A 204 -18.54 6.45 10.36
C LEU A 204 -18.61 7.98 10.45
N VAL A 205 -17.51 8.67 10.17
CA VAL A 205 -17.44 10.14 10.21
C VAL A 205 -18.37 10.75 9.16
N PHE A 206 -18.32 10.30 7.90
CA PHE A 206 -19.20 10.81 6.85
C PHE A 206 -20.65 10.40 7.08
N SER A 207 -20.92 9.24 7.70
CA SER A 207 -22.27 8.84 8.09
C SER A 207 -22.89 9.81 9.09
N LEU A 208 -22.13 10.24 10.10
CA LEU A 208 -22.57 11.15 11.15
C LEU A 208 -22.55 12.64 10.72
N ALA A 209 -21.60 13.04 9.86
CA ALA A 209 -21.45 14.42 9.39
C ALA A 209 -22.49 14.83 8.34
N GLY A 210 -23.33 13.90 7.86
CA GLY A 210 -24.38 14.17 6.88
C GLY A 210 -23.92 13.98 5.44
N ASN A 211 -24.62 14.60 4.48
CA ASN A 211 -24.40 14.41 3.05
C ASN A 211 -23.77 15.69 2.45
N PRO A 212 -22.43 15.85 2.47
CA PRO A 212 -21.80 17.01 1.87
C PRO A 212 -22.01 17.00 0.34
N VAL A 213 -22.03 18.19 -0.26
CA VAL A 213 -22.16 18.38 -1.72
C VAL A 213 -21.10 17.56 -2.46
N LEU A 214 -21.45 17.06 -3.66
CA LEU A 214 -20.70 16.03 -4.40
C LEU A 214 -19.19 16.29 -4.50
N TRP A 215 -18.77 17.55 -4.67
CA TRP A 215 -17.35 17.92 -4.76
C TRP A 215 -16.57 17.72 -3.45
N LEU A 216 -17.21 17.91 -2.27
CA LEU A 216 -16.63 17.62 -0.95
C LEU A 216 -16.54 16.12 -0.65
N LYS A 217 -17.26 15.27 -1.41
CA LYS A 217 -17.13 13.81 -1.33
C LYS A 217 -16.00 13.25 -2.20
N ILE A 218 -15.55 14.04 -3.17
CA ILE A 218 -14.48 13.69 -4.13
C ILE A 218 -13.11 14.17 -3.64
N LEU A 219 -13.07 15.30 -2.92
CA LEU A 219 -11.88 15.83 -2.23
C LEU A 219 -11.48 14.97 -1.02
#